data_AF-A0AAV5CDB1-F1
#
_entry.id   AF-A0AAV5CDB1-F1
#
_cell.length_a   1.000
_cell.length_b   1.000
_cell.length_c   1.000
_cell.angle_alpha   90.00
_cell.angle_beta   90.00
_cell.angle_gamma   90.00
#
_symmetry.space_group_name_H-M   'P 1'
#
loop_
_entity.id
_entity.type
_entity.pdbx_description
1 polymer ?
#
loop_
_entity_poly.entity_id
_entity_poly.type
_entity_poly.pdbx_seq_one_letter_code
_entity_poly.pdbx_strand_id
1 'polypeptide(L)'
;MARRGVGAGEITAAFPGRGIAGAGMGSATATPAASPYQAGIEIEEQIYSPAFGNIAVPDSRGCCSGFTASASSHQNPSYKPFSNFIPLVSSVILSTIVACFWVILAVTNAPKAIKTSLWTAPVFALACDVVILLVGNGAALGIGVLVIAFAVAAALYSCWATGPRLRHASELLSTSIIRAYLPPSTSCLVILVLVATFGYMAFWTVAISCIAAAEGHFMNYQLAYVAALLVSMAWTMQVLRYFVYVIVAKLAHAQLIYGVRMPGGAVEALCGTMTGPAFGDICMGAMAVPVNSAVRGFARAMKTATAGNDEFIFSGQGCCLSISEKMLGRANRWGFVHVGARGKAFCVASRDVWSLFVLCGIAKLVDSDLTGSFCFLSSVATGALASLVAGSWALAMNKEQKELVLPVAIYAFLIGYYMCRMMIAWPQACVAAYHVAYAENPQNPQLGTLIPDHLRELQALAADQPSRDVGSSDQIDDS
;
A
#
# COMPACT_ATOMS: atom_id res chain seq x y z
N MET A 1 -34.84 -40.86 36.04
CA MET A 1 -34.44 -42.29 36.13
C MET A 1 -33.71 -42.62 34.84
N ALA A 2 -32.37 -42.56 34.82
CA ALA A 2 -31.42 -43.68 35.00
C ALA A 2 -31.33 -44.59 33.76
N ARG A 3 -30.19 -45.09 33.26
CA ARG A 3 -28.73 -44.84 33.35
C ARG A 3 -28.09 -45.89 32.40
N ARG A 4 -26.95 -45.55 31.76
CA ARG A 4 -25.75 -46.39 31.45
C ARG A 4 -25.77 -47.58 30.44
N GLY A 5 -24.62 -47.69 29.75
CA GLY A 5 -23.92 -48.93 29.36
C GLY A 5 -23.56 -49.00 27.86
N VAL A 6 -22.36 -48.62 27.41
CA VAL A 6 -21.10 -49.42 27.31
C VAL A 6 -21.24 -50.69 26.46
N GLY A 7 -20.41 -50.80 25.40
CA GLY A 7 -20.19 -52.06 24.67
C GLY A 7 -19.32 -51.87 23.42
N ALA A 8 -18.05 -52.25 23.53
CA ALA A 8 -17.05 -52.29 22.48
C ALA A 8 -17.28 -53.45 21.50
N GLY A 9 -16.72 -53.34 20.28
CA GLY A 9 -16.68 -54.40 19.27
C GLY A 9 -15.49 -54.21 18.32
N GLU A 10 -14.43 -54.97 18.59
CA GLU A 10 -13.23 -55.23 17.79
C GLU A 10 -13.52 -55.79 16.39
N ILE A 11 -12.75 -55.37 15.37
CA ILE A 11 -12.29 -56.26 14.28
C ILE A 11 -10.81 -55.98 13.97
N THR A 12 -10.06 -57.07 13.98
CA THR A 12 -8.63 -57.32 13.83
C THR A 12 -8.16 -57.38 12.38
N ALA A 13 -6.87 -57.06 12.15
CA ALA A 13 -5.88 -57.69 11.24
C ALA A 13 -4.92 -56.63 10.66
N ALA A 14 -3.62 -56.82 10.47
CA ALA A 14 -2.60 -57.74 10.96
C ALA A 14 -1.23 -57.13 10.57
N PHE A 15 -0.25 -57.18 11.47
CA PHE A 15 1.18 -56.94 11.21
C PHE A 15 1.84 -58.18 10.58
N PRO A 16 3.03 -58.07 9.97
CA PRO A 16 4.29 -58.30 10.70
C PRO A 16 5.38 -57.26 10.32
N GLY A 17 6.38 -56.90 11.11
CA GLY A 17 6.92 -57.47 12.35
C GLY A 17 8.45 -57.65 12.23
N ARG A 18 9.24 -56.81 12.93
CA ARG A 18 10.60 -57.00 13.52
C ARG A 18 11.20 -55.59 13.76
N GLY A 19 11.54 -55.08 14.95
CA GLY A 19 11.86 -55.66 16.26
C GLY A 19 13.34 -56.06 16.34
N ILE A 20 14.17 -55.72 17.33
CA ILE A 20 14.11 -54.91 18.57
C ILE A 20 15.58 -54.75 19.06
N ALA A 21 15.86 -53.62 19.73
CA ALA A 21 16.80 -53.31 20.84
C ALA A 21 18.12 -54.08 21.11
N GLY A 22 19.06 -53.37 21.75
CA GLY A 22 19.71 -53.88 22.96
C GLY A 22 21.13 -53.38 23.25
N ALA A 23 21.29 -52.73 24.40
CA ALA A 23 22.50 -52.16 25.01
C ALA A 23 23.67 -53.13 25.28
N GLY A 24 24.88 -52.59 25.54
CA GLY A 24 25.96 -53.35 26.18
C GLY A 24 27.29 -52.61 26.31
N MET A 25 27.74 -52.44 27.55
CA MET A 25 28.93 -51.73 28.06
C MET A 25 30.18 -52.64 28.06
N GLY A 26 31.38 -52.07 27.98
CA GLY A 26 32.55 -52.56 28.74
C GLY A 26 33.80 -53.08 28.00
N SER A 27 34.88 -52.29 28.14
CA SER A 27 36.23 -52.70 28.60
C SER A 27 37.24 -53.41 27.67
N ALA A 28 38.42 -52.78 27.60
CA ALA A 28 39.78 -53.32 27.74
C ALA A 28 40.73 -53.31 26.53
N THR A 29 41.89 -52.65 26.76
CA THR A 29 43.27 -52.99 26.31
C THR A 29 43.60 -52.91 24.81
N ALA A 30 44.71 -52.35 24.32
CA ALA A 30 46.03 -52.11 24.91
C ALA A 30 46.80 -51.00 24.16
N THR A 31 47.70 -50.30 24.87
CA THR A 31 48.91 -49.63 24.34
C THR A 31 50.08 -50.62 24.31
N PRO A 32 51.08 -50.41 23.44
CA PRO A 32 52.38 -49.85 23.88
C PRO A 32 52.91 -48.80 22.87
N ALA A 33 53.53 -47.68 23.22
CA ALA A 33 54.75 -47.35 23.98
C ALA A 33 55.93 -46.96 23.07
N ALA A 34 56.62 -45.90 23.51
CA ALA A 34 58.00 -45.48 23.25
C ALA A 34 58.35 -44.55 22.04
N SER A 35 58.69 -43.32 22.43
CA SER A 35 59.58 -42.28 21.83
C SER A 35 61.04 -42.78 21.68
N PRO A 36 62.09 -41.99 21.32
CA PRO A 36 62.22 -40.66 20.67
C PRO A 36 63.19 -40.69 19.45
N TYR A 37 63.39 -39.57 18.73
CA TYR A 37 64.72 -38.98 18.45
C TYR A 37 64.55 -37.63 17.76
N GLN A 38 65.30 -36.66 18.27
CA GLN A 38 65.30 -35.25 17.96
C GLN A 38 66.63 -34.91 17.29
N ALA A 39 66.62 -34.28 16.13
CA ALA A 39 67.77 -33.55 15.59
C ALA A 39 67.28 -32.55 14.53
N GLY A 40 67.50 -31.26 14.80
CA GLY A 40 67.35 -30.19 13.81
C GLY A 40 68.71 -29.75 13.31
N ILE A 41 68.80 -29.37 12.03
CA ILE A 41 69.86 -28.52 11.47
C ILE A 41 69.23 -27.60 10.42
N GLU A 42 69.59 -26.33 10.53
CA GLU A 42 69.18 -25.16 9.78
C GLU A 42 69.96 -24.99 8.45
N ILE A 43 69.24 -24.42 7.46
CA ILE A 43 69.64 -23.41 6.45
C ILE A 43 70.70 -23.79 5.39
N GLU A 44 70.29 -23.77 4.11
CA GLU A 44 70.98 -22.94 3.10
C GLU A 44 70.04 -22.52 1.95
N GLU A 45 70.17 -21.25 1.59
CA GLU A 45 69.44 -20.45 0.62
C GLU A 45 70.11 -20.56 -0.75
N GLN A 46 69.38 -20.80 -1.85
CA GLN A 46 69.82 -20.32 -3.17
C GLN A 46 68.69 -20.18 -4.20
N ILE A 47 68.59 -18.94 -4.69
CA ILE A 47 67.72 -18.40 -5.72
C ILE A 47 68.31 -18.73 -7.11
N TYR A 48 67.51 -19.22 -8.06
CA TYR A 48 67.29 -18.61 -9.40
C TYR A 48 66.28 -19.40 -10.28
N SER A 49 65.35 -18.65 -10.86
CA SER A 49 64.32 -18.96 -11.89
C SER A 49 64.94 -19.48 -13.22
N PRO A 50 64.21 -20.02 -14.25
CA PRO A 50 62.90 -19.52 -14.73
C PRO A 50 61.89 -20.53 -15.39
N ALA A 51 60.66 -20.01 -15.54
CA ALA A 51 59.76 -20.14 -16.71
C ALA A 51 59.13 -21.49 -17.10
N PHE A 52 57.79 -21.55 -16.93
CA PHE A 52 56.76 -22.31 -17.68
C PHE A 52 56.97 -23.82 -17.84
N GLY A 53 56.10 -24.72 -17.40
CA GLY A 53 54.71 -24.65 -16.96
C GLY A 53 54.15 -26.04 -17.26
N ASN A 54 53.85 -26.84 -16.23
CA ASN A 54 53.39 -28.21 -16.41
C ASN A 54 52.03 -28.46 -15.79
N ILE A 55 51.17 -28.96 -16.67
CA ILE A 55 49.86 -29.56 -16.52
C ILE A 55 49.86 -30.60 -15.38
N ALA A 56 48.88 -30.53 -14.50
CA ALA A 56 48.55 -31.60 -13.55
C ALA A 56 47.14 -32.14 -13.84
N VAL A 57 47.09 -33.43 -14.15
CA VAL A 57 45.90 -34.29 -14.28
C VAL A 57 45.36 -34.61 -12.87
N PRO A 58 44.04 -34.70 -12.67
CA PRO A 58 43.43 -34.61 -11.35
C PRO A 58 43.43 -35.96 -10.64
N ASP A 59 43.66 -35.95 -9.32
CA ASP A 59 43.43 -37.13 -8.49
C ASP A 59 42.06 -37.05 -7.82
N SER A 60 41.28 -38.09 -8.10
CA SER A 60 39.89 -38.24 -7.74
C SER A 60 39.79 -39.03 -6.44
N ARG A 61 39.27 -38.40 -5.37
CA ARG A 61 38.44 -39.02 -4.32
C ARG A 61 38.22 -38.03 -3.18
N GLY A 62 36.97 -37.56 -3.03
CA GLY A 62 36.55 -36.83 -1.84
C GLY A 62 35.39 -35.85 -2.01
N CYS A 63 34.40 -36.16 -2.85
CA CYS A 63 33.11 -35.47 -2.89
C CYS A 63 32.41 -35.55 -1.53
N CYS A 64 32.62 -34.58 -0.65
CA CYS A 64 31.78 -34.20 0.49
C CYS A 64 32.38 -32.96 1.20
N SER A 65 32.56 -31.86 0.48
CA SER A 65 32.89 -30.55 1.06
C SER A 65 32.44 -29.44 0.12
N GLY A 66 31.15 -29.44 -0.20
CA GLY A 66 30.51 -28.39 -0.99
C GLY A 66 29.35 -27.82 -0.19
N PHE A 67 29.64 -27.09 0.89
CA PHE A 67 28.78 -26.05 1.49
C PHE A 67 29.48 -25.41 2.71
N THR A 68 30.70 -24.94 2.51
CA THR A 68 31.26 -23.88 3.38
C THR A 68 31.80 -22.81 2.46
N ALA A 69 30.88 -22.02 1.89
CA ALA A 69 31.23 -20.69 1.45
C ALA A 69 31.72 -19.93 2.68
N SER A 70 33.03 -19.95 2.91
CA SER A 70 33.67 -19.03 3.84
C SER A 70 33.52 -17.66 3.22
N ALA A 71 32.38 -17.02 3.50
CA ALA A 71 32.18 -15.61 3.21
C ALA A 71 33.16 -14.87 4.12
N SER A 72 34.34 -14.57 3.61
CA SER A 72 35.22 -13.56 4.17
C SER A 72 34.48 -12.23 4.04
N SER A 73 33.62 -11.97 5.01
CA SER A 73 32.97 -10.70 5.27
C SER A 73 34.08 -9.71 5.58
N HIS A 74 34.60 -9.02 4.55
CA HIS A 74 35.15 -7.70 4.76
C HIS A 74 33.99 -6.83 5.28
N GLN A 75 33.82 -6.79 6.60
CA GLN A 75 32.91 -5.84 7.24
C GLN A 75 33.50 -4.46 7.02
N ASN A 76 32.81 -3.57 6.30
CA ASN A 76 33.07 -2.16 6.51
C ASN A 76 32.87 -1.86 7.99
N PRO A 77 33.88 -1.33 8.71
CA PRO A 77 33.73 -0.95 10.11
C PRO A 77 32.66 0.16 10.33
N SER A 78 32.13 0.74 9.25
CA SER A 78 31.17 1.85 9.27
C SER A 78 29.69 1.44 9.16
N TYR A 79 29.32 0.26 8.65
CA TYR A 79 27.89 -0.09 8.52
C TYR A 79 27.40 -0.89 9.73
N LYS A 80 26.66 -0.24 10.63
CA LYS A 80 26.01 -0.88 11.78
C LYS A 80 24.54 -1.19 11.44
N PRO A 81 24.20 -2.41 10.99
CA PRO A 81 22.83 -2.76 10.56
C PRO A 81 21.77 -2.50 11.65
N PHE A 82 22.15 -2.67 12.92
CA PHE A 82 21.25 -2.45 14.06
C PHE A 82 20.89 -0.97 14.29
N SER A 83 21.75 -0.02 13.88
CA SER A 83 21.50 1.42 14.08
C SER A 83 20.36 1.94 13.21
N ASN A 84 20.23 1.41 11.99
CA ASN A 84 19.23 1.85 11.01
C ASN A 84 17.89 1.10 11.16
N PHE A 85 17.88 -0.01 11.90
CA PHE A 85 16.67 -0.79 12.17
C PHE A 85 15.72 -0.07 13.16
N ILE A 86 16.27 0.59 14.17
CA ILE A 86 15.52 1.30 15.21
C ILE A 86 14.57 2.38 14.63
N PRO A 87 15.02 3.31 13.76
CA PRO A 87 14.14 4.33 13.18
C PRO A 87 13.07 3.75 12.25
N LEU A 88 13.35 2.63 11.58
CA LEU A 88 12.36 1.98 10.72
C LEU A 88 11.29 1.26 11.53
N VAL A 89 11.65 0.55 12.60
CA VAL A 89 10.67 -0.07 13.50
C VAL A 89 9.81 0.97 14.20
N SER A 90 10.41 2.07 14.67
CA SER A 90 9.65 3.17 15.28
C SER A 90 8.65 3.80 14.29
N SER A 91 9.03 3.91 13.01
CA SER A 91 8.13 4.38 11.95
C SER A 91 6.92 3.48 11.74
N VAL A 92 7.06 2.15 11.83
CA VAL A 92 5.96 1.18 11.72
C VAL A 92 4.97 1.35 12.87
N ILE A 93 5.48 1.46 14.10
CA ILE A 93 4.66 1.63 15.31
C ILE A 93 3.91 2.97 15.24
N LEU A 94 4.62 4.06 14.96
CA LEU A 94 4.05 5.40 14.84
C LEU A 94 2.97 5.44 13.76
N SER A 95 3.25 4.86 12.59
CA SER A 95 2.30 4.80 11.47
C SER A 95 1.03 4.04 11.84
N THR A 96 1.15 2.95 12.62
CA THR A 96 0.01 2.18 13.09
C THR A 96 -0.87 3.01 14.03
N ILE A 97 -0.26 3.73 14.98
CA ILE A 97 -0.99 4.62 15.92
C ILE A 97 -1.72 5.73 15.16
N VAL A 98 -1.04 6.39 14.24
CA VAL A 98 -1.60 7.49 13.44
C VAL A 98 -2.70 6.99 12.50
N ALA A 99 -2.53 5.81 11.89
CA ALA A 99 -3.55 5.19 11.05
C ALA A 99 -4.82 4.85 11.86
N CYS A 100 -4.67 4.28 13.06
CA CYS A 100 -5.78 4.05 13.98
C CYS A 100 -6.48 5.38 14.35
N PHE A 101 -5.71 6.43 14.64
CA PHE A 101 -6.25 7.75 14.90
C PHE A 101 -7.12 8.27 13.74
N TRP A 102 -6.64 8.15 12.49
CA TRP A 102 -7.42 8.55 11.32
C TRP A 102 -8.72 7.76 11.15
N VAL A 103 -8.69 6.45 11.38
CA VAL A 103 -9.88 5.60 11.30
C VAL A 103 -10.88 5.96 12.38
N ILE A 104 -10.43 6.12 13.64
CA ILE A 104 -11.29 6.53 14.76
C ILE A 104 -11.90 7.90 14.48
N LEU A 105 -11.11 8.84 13.98
CA LEU A 105 -11.59 10.17 13.64
C LEU A 105 -12.62 10.13 12.50
N ALA A 106 -12.41 9.30 11.48
CA ALA A 106 -13.35 9.12 10.37
C ALA A 106 -14.71 8.56 10.82
N VAL A 107 -14.71 7.63 11.79
CA VAL A 107 -15.94 7.02 12.31
C VAL A 107 -16.65 7.92 13.32
N THR A 108 -15.90 8.59 14.20
CA THR A 108 -16.50 9.42 15.27
C THR A 108 -16.90 10.81 14.79
N ASN A 109 -16.07 11.43 13.94
CA ASN A 109 -16.23 12.81 13.50
C ASN A 109 -15.71 13.00 12.07
N ALA A 110 -16.43 12.44 11.10
CA ALA A 110 -16.17 12.60 9.66
C ALA A 110 -15.82 14.04 9.21
N PRO A 111 -16.53 15.12 9.63
CA PRO A 111 -16.18 16.48 9.18
C PRO A 111 -14.81 16.92 9.71
N LYS A 112 -14.48 16.56 10.96
CA LYS A 112 -13.16 16.84 11.52
C LYS A 112 -12.10 16.02 10.79
N ALA A 113 -12.35 14.74 10.50
CA ALA A 113 -11.40 13.87 9.80
C ALA A 113 -11.01 14.40 8.42
N ILE A 114 -11.99 14.78 7.61
CA ILE A 114 -11.73 15.30 6.26
C ILE A 114 -11.00 16.64 6.36
N LYS A 115 -11.48 17.57 7.20
CA LYS A 115 -10.85 18.88 7.38
C LYS A 115 -9.42 18.77 7.89
N THR A 116 -9.16 17.95 8.91
CA THR A 116 -7.81 17.79 9.45
C THR A 116 -6.88 17.18 8.41
N SER A 117 -7.31 16.15 7.65
CA SER A 117 -6.47 15.54 6.62
C SER A 117 -6.03 16.52 5.52
N LEU A 118 -6.91 17.46 5.15
CA LEU A 118 -6.65 18.46 4.12
C LEU A 118 -5.52 19.42 4.54
N TRP A 119 -5.49 19.82 5.81
CA TRP A 119 -4.51 20.79 6.32
C TRP A 119 -3.25 20.14 6.90
N THR A 120 -3.34 18.94 7.49
CA THR A 120 -2.18 18.27 8.09
C THR A 120 -1.22 17.72 7.04
N ALA A 121 -1.71 17.31 5.87
CA ALA A 121 -0.87 16.79 4.79
C ALA A 121 0.18 17.80 4.28
N PRO A 122 -0.18 19.02 3.85
CA PRO A 122 0.83 20.00 3.42
C PRO A 122 1.75 20.45 4.56
N VAL A 123 1.23 20.58 5.79
CA VAL A 123 2.05 20.97 6.96
C VAL A 123 3.12 19.93 7.26
N PHE A 124 2.76 18.65 7.37
CA PHE A 124 3.74 17.60 7.61
C PHE A 124 4.66 17.36 6.42
N ALA A 125 4.19 17.55 5.18
CA ALA A 125 5.04 17.50 4.00
C ALA A 125 6.15 18.55 4.06
N LEU A 126 5.83 19.81 4.38
CA LEU A 126 6.82 20.88 4.55
C LEU A 126 7.77 20.62 5.73
N ALA A 127 7.24 20.14 6.86
CA ALA A 127 8.08 19.79 8.01
C ALA A 127 9.08 18.67 7.66
N CYS A 128 8.62 17.64 6.96
CA CYS A 128 9.47 16.56 6.46
C CYS A 128 10.50 17.08 5.45
N ASP A 129 10.12 18.05 4.62
CA ASP A 129 11.00 18.64 3.61
C ASP A 129 12.21 19.35 4.22
N VAL A 130 12.02 20.04 5.35
CA VAL A 130 13.14 20.65 6.09
C VAL A 130 14.22 19.61 6.42
N VAL A 131 13.83 18.41 6.86
CA VAL A 131 14.77 17.31 7.15
C VAL A 131 15.48 16.82 5.88
N ILE A 132 14.76 16.73 4.76
CA ILE A 132 15.32 16.32 3.47
C ILE A 132 16.35 17.36 2.99
N LEU A 133 16.01 18.64 3.03
CA LEU A 133 16.89 19.73 2.59
C LEU A 133 18.15 19.88 3.45
N LEU A 134 18.08 19.55 4.75
CA LEU A 134 19.25 19.55 5.64
C LEU A 134 20.33 18.52 5.26
N VAL A 135 20.01 17.53 4.43
CA VAL A 135 20.99 16.59 3.87
C VAL A 135 21.99 17.32 2.97
N GLY A 136 21.53 18.32 2.21
CA GLY A 136 22.38 19.17 1.36
C GLY A 136 22.91 18.51 0.08
N ASN A 137 22.37 17.37 -0.36
CA ASN A 137 22.73 16.70 -1.61
C ASN A 137 21.84 17.19 -2.77
N GLY A 138 22.35 17.22 -4.01
CA GLY A 138 21.58 17.56 -5.21
C GLY A 138 20.33 16.71 -5.41
N ALA A 139 20.38 15.41 -5.07
CA ALA A 139 19.20 14.54 -5.09
C ALA A 139 18.14 14.99 -4.05
N ALA A 140 18.57 15.41 -2.87
CA ALA A 140 17.68 15.90 -1.82
C ALA A 140 17.05 17.26 -2.20
N LEU A 141 17.79 18.13 -2.89
CA LEU A 141 17.25 19.39 -3.44
C LEU A 141 16.15 19.12 -4.47
N GLY A 142 16.38 18.19 -5.40
CA GLY A 142 15.38 17.81 -6.41
C GLY A 142 14.09 17.26 -5.77
N ILE A 143 14.23 16.37 -4.79
CA ILE A 143 13.08 15.82 -4.05
C ILE A 143 12.38 16.94 -3.27
N GLY A 144 13.13 17.84 -2.62
CA GLY A 144 12.51 18.88 -1.82
C GLY A 144 11.71 19.90 -2.62
N VAL A 145 12.19 20.29 -3.80
CA VAL A 145 11.41 21.12 -4.73
C VAL A 145 10.09 20.44 -5.11
N LEU A 146 10.09 19.12 -5.34
CA LEU A 146 8.86 18.36 -5.63
C LEU A 146 7.91 18.33 -4.41
N VAL A 147 8.44 18.19 -3.19
CA VAL A 147 7.63 18.20 -1.97
C VAL A 147 7.02 19.58 -1.72
N ILE A 148 7.75 20.67 -1.96
CA ILE A 148 7.23 22.04 -1.89
C ILE A 148 6.11 22.23 -2.92
N ALA A 149 6.33 21.83 -4.17
CA ALA A 149 5.31 21.93 -5.23
C ALA A 149 4.04 21.15 -4.85
N PHE A 150 4.20 19.94 -4.30
CA PHE A 150 3.10 19.14 -3.78
C PHE A 150 2.39 19.84 -2.61
N ALA A 151 3.12 20.39 -1.66
CA ALA A 151 2.55 21.06 -0.49
C ALA A 151 1.73 22.30 -0.90
N VAL A 152 2.23 23.09 -1.86
CA VAL A 152 1.49 24.23 -2.43
C VAL A 152 0.22 23.75 -3.13
N ALA A 153 0.32 22.75 -4.00
CA ALA A 153 -0.84 22.18 -4.70
C ALA A 153 -1.88 21.61 -3.71
N ALA A 154 -1.44 20.90 -2.67
CA ALA A 154 -2.29 20.36 -1.63
C ALA A 154 -2.94 21.47 -0.80
N ALA A 155 -2.22 22.54 -0.46
CA ALA A 155 -2.78 23.68 0.27
C ALA A 155 -3.84 24.42 -0.57
N LEU A 156 -3.58 24.68 -1.85
CA LEU A 156 -4.56 25.27 -2.78
C LEU A 156 -5.80 24.37 -2.92
N TYR A 157 -5.59 23.07 -3.08
CA TYR A 157 -6.68 22.09 -3.12
C TYR A 157 -7.50 22.10 -1.82
N SER A 158 -6.85 22.22 -0.66
CA SER A 158 -7.50 22.29 0.64
C SER A 158 -8.30 23.56 0.83
N CYS A 159 -7.81 24.72 0.38
CA CYS A 159 -8.57 25.96 0.34
C CYS A 159 -9.84 25.80 -0.51
N TRP A 160 -9.72 25.19 -1.68
CA TRP A 160 -10.85 24.93 -2.57
C TRP A 160 -11.85 23.91 -2.01
N ALA A 161 -11.37 22.87 -1.33
CA ALA A 161 -12.19 21.79 -0.79
C ALA A 161 -12.97 22.17 0.48
N THR A 162 -12.54 23.18 1.25
CA THR A 162 -13.08 23.51 2.59
C THR A 162 -14.53 24.08 2.57
N GLY A 163 -15.10 24.33 1.40
CA GLY A 163 -16.48 24.84 1.24
C GLY A 163 -17.61 23.79 1.37
N PRO A 164 -18.75 23.96 0.67
CA PRO A 164 -19.94 23.10 0.81
C PRO A 164 -19.69 21.61 0.47
N ARG A 165 -18.67 21.32 -0.35
CA ARG A 165 -18.26 19.95 -0.71
C ARG A 165 -17.76 19.15 0.49
N LEU A 166 -17.08 19.79 1.43
CA LEU A 166 -16.59 19.15 2.65
C LEU A 166 -17.76 18.69 3.52
N ARG A 167 -18.78 19.53 3.65
CA ARG A 167 -19.99 19.18 4.37
C ARG A 167 -20.65 17.95 3.75
N HIS A 168 -20.88 17.98 2.44
CA HIS A 168 -21.47 16.84 1.73
C HIS A 168 -20.66 15.54 1.90
N ALA A 169 -19.35 15.59 1.66
CA ALA A 169 -18.50 14.41 1.80
C ALA A 169 -18.47 13.88 3.25
N SER A 170 -18.56 14.75 4.24
CA SER A 170 -18.60 14.36 5.65
C SER A 170 -19.91 13.69 6.06
N GLU A 171 -21.04 14.21 5.59
CA GLU A 171 -22.36 13.62 5.82
C GLU A 171 -22.49 12.30 5.07
N LEU A 172 -21.91 12.20 3.88
CA LEU A 172 -21.86 10.97 3.09
C LEU A 172 -20.99 9.89 3.74
N LEU A 173 -19.82 10.26 4.26
CA LEU A 173 -18.93 9.34 4.97
C LEU A 173 -19.59 8.82 6.25
N SER A 174 -20.18 9.68 7.09
CA SER A 174 -20.86 9.24 8.31
C SER A 174 -22.08 8.38 7.99
N THR A 175 -22.92 8.81 7.04
CA THR A 175 -24.14 8.09 6.66
C THR A 175 -23.83 6.73 6.06
N SER A 176 -22.83 6.64 5.18
CA SER A 176 -22.45 5.35 4.57
C SER A 176 -21.89 4.36 5.59
N ILE A 177 -21.07 4.81 6.55
CA ILE A 177 -20.54 3.94 7.62
C ILE A 177 -21.68 3.44 8.52
N ILE A 178 -22.58 4.33 8.94
CA ILE A 178 -23.71 3.99 9.81
C ILE A 178 -24.67 3.03 9.10
N ARG A 179 -25.04 3.33 7.85
CA ARG A 179 -26.00 2.52 7.08
C ARG A 179 -25.44 1.19 6.59
N ALA A 180 -24.13 1.09 6.35
CA ALA A 180 -23.51 -0.17 6.02
C ALA A 180 -23.62 -1.21 7.15
N TYR A 181 -23.88 -0.77 8.39
CA TYR A 181 -24.15 -1.59 9.58
C TYR A 181 -23.33 -2.88 9.60
N LEU A 182 -22.00 -2.70 9.61
CA LEU A 182 -21.09 -3.81 9.42
C LEU A 182 -21.20 -4.82 10.56
N PRO A 183 -21.14 -6.13 10.26
CA PRO A 183 -21.18 -7.16 11.29
C PRO A 183 -19.98 -7.01 12.26
N PRO A 184 -20.08 -7.36 13.56
CA PRO A 184 -18.95 -7.40 14.49
C PRO A 184 -17.81 -8.30 14.03
N SER A 185 -18.07 -9.28 13.15
CA SER A 185 -17.02 -10.06 12.48
C SER A 185 -16.04 -9.19 11.67
N THR A 186 -16.44 -7.98 11.29
CA THR A 186 -15.57 -7.02 10.59
C THR A 186 -14.42 -6.56 11.49
N SER A 187 -14.60 -6.51 12.81
CA SER A 187 -13.51 -6.21 13.74
C SER A 187 -12.38 -7.23 13.63
N CYS A 188 -12.72 -8.51 13.44
CA CYS A 188 -11.73 -9.56 13.18
C CYS A 188 -10.98 -9.30 11.87
N LEU A 189 -11.69 -8.88 10.81
CA LEU A 189 -11.07 -8.51 9.54
C LEU A 189 -10.12 -7.32 9.69
N VAL A 190 -10.50 -6.27 10.42
CA VAL A 190 -9.64 -5.11 10.66
C VAL A 190 -8.37 -5.51 11.43
N ILE A 191 -8.51 -6.35 12.47
CA ILE A 191 -7.35 -6.86 13.23
C ILE A 191 -6.44 -7.71 12.34
N LEU A 192 -7.00 -8.62 11.55
CA LEU A 192 -6.23 -9.47 10.63
C LEU A 192 -5.46 -8.61 9.62
N VAL A 193 -6.11 -7.61 9.03
CA VAL A 193 -5.47 -6.68 8.09
C VAL A 193 -4.35 -5.90 8.77
N LEU A 194 -4.57 -5.42 10.00
CA LEU A 194 -3.55 -4.71 10.76
C LEU A 194 -2.33 -5.59 11.04
N VAL A 195 -2.53 -6.83 11.50
CA VAL A 195 -1.46 -7.80 11.77
C VAL A 195 -0.72 -8.19 10.48
N ALA A 196 -1.45 -8.46 9.39
CA ALA A 196 -0.87 -8.81 8.10
C ALA A 196 -0.03 -7.66 7.54
N THR A 197 -0.54 -6.42 7.62
CA THR A 197 0.17 -5.23 7.14
C THR A 197 1.40 -4.95 7.99
N PHE A 198 1.29 -5.08 9.32
CA PHE A 198 2.43 -4.97 10.24
C PHE A 198 3.52 -6.00 9.95
N GLY A 199 3.14 -7.28 9.85
CA GLY A 199 4.07 -8.36 9.55
C GLY A 199 4.74 -8.19 8.19
N TYR A 200 3.99 -7.76 7.17
CA TYR A 200 4.53 -7.47 5.85
C TYR A 200 5.53 -6.30 5.89
N MET A 201 5.19 -5.19 6.54
CA MET A 201 6.11 -4.06 6.68
C MET A 201 7.37 -4.42 7.48
N ALA A 202 7.24 -5.19 8.56
CA ALA A 202 8.37 -5.67 9.35
C ALA A 202 9.28 -6.61 8.55
N PHE A 203 8.71 -7.50 7.73
CA PHE A 203 9.48 -8.34 6.81
C PHE A 203 10.30 -7.48 5.83
N TRP A 204 9.68 -6.45 5.26
CA TRP A 204 10.34 -5.56 4.32
C TRP A 204 11.40 -4.65 4.94
N THR A 205 11.22 -4.17 6.18
CA THR A 205 12.27 -3.41 6.88
C THR A 205 13.50 -4.27 7.14
N VAL A 206 13.31 -5.55 7.49
CA VAL A 206 14.42 -6.53 7.62
C VAL A 206 15.07 -6.77 6.26
N ALA A 207 14.28 -7.05 5.22
CA ALA A 207 14.80 -7.36 3.88
C ALA A 207 15.70 -6.25 3.33
N ILE A 208 15.28 -4.99 3.44
CA ILE A 208 16.09 -3.86 2.96
C ILE A 208 17.31 -3.61 3.84
N SER A 209 17.17 -3.79 5.15
CA SER A 209 18.32 -3.67 6.06
C SER A 209 19.40 -4.71 5.74
N CYS A 210 18.99 -5.93 5.36
CA CYS A 210 19.91 -6.98 4.91
C CYS A 210 20.57 -6.66 3.57
N ILE A 211 19.82 -6.12 2.59
CA ILE A 211 20.39 -5.72 1.30
C ILE A 211 21.39 -4.59 1.46
N ALA A 212 21.08 -3.60 2.30
CA ALA A 212 21.98 -2.51 2.61
C ALA A 212 23.24 -2.98 3.39
N ALA A 213 23.19 -4.15 4.04
CA ALA A 213 24.33 -4.78 4.70
C ALA A 213 25.19 -5.67 3.79
N ALA A 214 24.68 -6.03 2.61
CA ALA A 214 25.34 -6.98 1.72
C ALA A 214 26.38 -6.26 0.85
N GLU A 215 27.66 -6.63 1.01
CA GLU A 215 28.77 -6.17 0.17
C GLU A 215 29.17 -7.25 -0.85
N GLY A 216 29.25 -6.89 -2.13
CA GLY A 216 29.68 -7.79 -3.21
C GLY A 216 29.10 -7.42 -4.58
N HIS A 217 29.56 -8.11 -5.64
CA HIS A 217 29.38 -7.89 -7.09
C HIS A 217 27.99 -7.47 -7.65
N PHE A 218 26.93 -7.39 -6.85
CA PHE A 218 25.60 -6.88 -7.22
C PHE A 218 25.52 -5.33 -7.30
N MET A 219 26.60 -4.61 -6.97
CA MET A 219 26.65 -3.15 -6.92
C MET A 219 26.30 -2.44 -8.24
N ASN A 220 26.55 -3.06 -9.40
CA ASN A 220 26.24 -2.43 -10.70
C ASN A 220 24.73 -2.25 -10.94
N TYR A 221 23.87 -3.01 -10.27
CA TYR A 221 22.41 -2.92 -10.42
C TYR A 221 21.68 -2.68 -9.09
N GLN A 222 22.38 -2.26 -8.04
CA GLN A 222 21.80 -2.08 -6.70
C GLN A 222 20.58 -1.15 -6.72
N LEU A 223 20.65 -0.03 -7.45
CA LEU A 223 19.52 0.89 -7.59
C LEU A 223 18.33 0.25 -8.31
N ALA A 224 18.57 -0.49 -9.40
CA ALA A 224 17.52 -1.16 -10.16
C ALA A 224 16.86 -2.28 -9.34
N TYR A 225 17.66 -3.01 -8.54
CA TYR A 225 17.16 -4.05 -7.65
C TYR A 225 16.32 -3.47 -6.52
N VAL A 226 16.79 -2.41 -5.84
CA VAL A 226 16.02 -1.70 -4.81
C VAL A 226 14.73 -1.11 -5.41
N ALA A 227 14.81 -0.51 -6.60
CA ALA A 227 13.63 0.01 -7.29
C ALA A 227 12.62 -1.10 -7.62
N ALA A 228 13.06 -2.24 -8.14
CA ALA A 228 12.20 -3.38 -8.43
C ALA A 228 11.50 -3.91 -7.16
N LEU A 229 12.24 -3.97 -6.04
CA LEU A 229 11.69 -4.35 -4.74
C LEU A 229 10.65 -3.34 -4.22
N LEU A 230 10.91 -2.03 -4.35
CA LEU A 230 9.95 -0.98 -4.00
C LEU A 230 8.68 -1.06 -4.86
N VAL A 231 8.83 -1.32 -6.16
CA VAL A 231 7.68 -1.51 -7.06
C VAL A 231 6.90 -2.76 -6.65
N SER A 232 7.57 -3.87 -6.34
CA SER A 232 6.93 -5.08 -5.85
C SER A 232 6.18 -4.85 -4.54
N MET A 233 6.79 -4.12 -3.60
CA MET A 233 6.17 -3.76 -2.32
C MET A 233 4.96 -2.84 -2.50
N ALA A 234 5.08 -1.83 -3.35
CA ALA A 234 3.99 -0.92 -3.69
C ALA A 234 2.81 -1.67 -4.31
N TRP A 235 3.13 -2.59 -5.22
CA TRP A 235 2.15 -3.42 -5.91
C TRP A 235 1.33 -4.30 -4.97
N THR A 236 2.01 -5.10 -4.16
CA THR A 236 1.36 -6.02 -3.22
C THR A 236 0.55 -5.27 -2.16
N MET A 237 1.03 -4.12 -1.68
CA MET A 237 0.26 -3.27 -0.77
C MET A 237 -1.01 -2.74 -1.42
N GLN A 238 -0.95 -2.39 -2.70
CA GLN A 238 -2.12 -1.95 -3.43
C GLN A 238 -3.13 -3.08 -3.66
N VAL A 239 -2.65 -4.30 -3.95
CA VAL A 239 -3.48 -5.50 -4.07
C VAL A 239 -4.18 -5.78 -2.74
N LEU A 240 -3.43 -5.83 -1.64
CA LEU A 240 -3.99 -6.10 -0.31
C LEU A 240 -5.01 -5.02 0.09
N ARG A 241 -4.78 -3.77 -0.30
CA ARG A 241 -5.74 -2.68 -0.06
C ARG A 241 -7.06 -2.89 -0.78
N TYR A 242 -7.02 -3.21 -2.07
CA TYR A 242 -8.24 -3.46 -2.82
C TYR A 242 -8.90 -4.78 -2.45
N PHE A 243 -8.14 -5.73 -1.94
CA PHE A 243 -8.66 -6.96 -1.39
C PHE A 243 -9.58 -6.69 -0.18
N VAL A 244 -9.10 -5.90 0.79
CA VAL A 244 -9.91 -5.42 1.92
C VAL A 244 -11.10 -4.59 1.44
N TYR A 245 -10.86 -3.70 0.48
CA TYR A 245 -11.89 -2.85 -0.09
C TYR A 245 -13.06 -3.66 -0.69
N VAL A 246 -12.77 -4.72 -1.46
CA VAL A 246 -13.79 -5.57 -2.08
C VAL A 246 -14.60 -6.34 -1.04
N ILE A 247 -13.94 -6.89 -0.01
CA ILE A 247 -14.64 -7.64 1.05
C ILE A 247 -15.60 -6.72 1.81
N VAL A 248 -15.13 -5.54 2.19
CA VAL A 248 -15.93 -4.54 2.91
C VAL A 248 -17.06 -4.02 2.02
N ALA A 249 -16.78 -3.73 0.76
CA ALA A 249 -17.78 -3.30 -0.21
C ALA A 249 -18.88 -4.35 -0.39
N LYS A 250 -18.53 -5.65 -0.45
CA LYS A 250 -19.50 -6.76 -0.53
C LYS A 250 -20.40 -6.80 0.70
N LEU A 251 -19.83 -6.70 1.91
CA LEU A 251 -20.58 -6.67 3.16
C LEU A 251 -21.54 -5.47 3.22
N ALA A 252 -21.03 -4.28 2.90
CA ALA A 252 -21.81 -3.05 2.92
C ALA A 252 -22.92 -3.07 1.87
N HIS A 253 -22.63 -3.50 0.64
CA HIS A 253 -23.60 -3.56 -0.45
C HIS A 253 -24.73 -4.56 -0.17
N ALA A 254 -24.43 -5.73 0.39
CA ALA A 254 -25.44 -6.72 0.79
C ALA A 254 -26.44 -6.14 1.80
N GLN A 255 -25.95 -5.39 2.78
CA GLN A 255 -26.81 -4.72 3.78
C GLN A 255 -27.63 -3.59 3.17
N LEU A 256 -27.02 -2.77 2.32
CA LEU A 256 -27.67 -1.59 1.73
C LEU A 256 -28.78 -1.93 0.73
N ILE A 257 -28.68 -3.08 0.04
CA ILE A 257 -29.67 -3.48 -0.97
C ILE A 257 -30.71 -4.43 -0.38
N TYR A 258 -30.27 -5.47 0.32
CA TYR A 258 -31.18 -6.52 0.76
C TYR A 258 -31.69 -6.28 2.19
N GLY A 259 -31.05 -5.38 2.97
CA GLY A 259 -31.33 -5.24 4.40
C GLY A 259 -30.98 -6.50 5.21
N VAL A 260 -30.27 -7.45 4.59
CA VAL A 260 -29.95 -8.75 5.19
C VAL A 260 -28.46 -8.84 5.44
N ARG A 261 -28.14 -9.37 6.61
CA ARG A 261 -26.78 -9.65 7.02
C ARG A 261 -26.29 -10.94 6.40
N MET A 262 -25.12 -10.89 5.77
CA MET A 262 -24.45 -12.08 5.23
C MET A 262 -24.29 -13.14 6.34
N PRO A 263 -24.80 -14.39 6.15
CA PRO A 263 -24.85 -15.41 7.21
C PRO A 263 -23.49 -15.73 7.83
N GLY A 264 -22.42 -15.88 7.04
CA GLY A 264 -21.05 -16.07 7.51
C GLY A 264 -20.23 -14.78 7.68
N GLY A 265 -20.89 -13.62 7.59
CA GLY A 265 -20.31 -12.30 7.86
C GLY A 265 -19.03 -12.02 7.07
N ALA A 266 -18.02 -11.49 7.76
CA ALA A 266 -16.74 -11.10 7.15
C ALA A 266 -15.86 -12.31 6.77
N VAL A 267 -15.99 -13.45 7.46
CA VAL A 267 -15.15 -14.63 7.25
C VAL A 267 -15.54 -15.35 5.97
N GLU A 268 -16.84 -15.52 5.71
CA GLU A 268 -17.32 -16.10 4.46
C GLU A 268 -17.02 -15.19 3.26
N ALA A 269 -17.18 -13.88 3.43
CA ALA A 269 -16.80 -12.92 2.39
C ALA A 269 -15.30 -12.94 2.10
N LEU A 270 -14.46 -13.07 3.14
CA LEU A 270 -13.01 -13.22 3.01
C LEU A 270 -12.68 -14.52 2.26
N CYS A 271 -13.20 -15.66 2.71
CA CYS A 271 -12.94 -16.96 2.10
C CYS A 271 -13.38 -17.01 0.64
N GLY A 272 -14.59 -16.54 0.34
CA GLY A 272 -15.11 -16.47 -1.03
C GLY A 272 -14.34 -15.52 -1.93
N THR A 273 -13.72 -14.45 -1.40
CA THR A 273 -12.88 -13.54 -2.18
C THR A 273 -11.47 -14.10 -2.40
N MET A 274 -10.91 -14.82 -1.42
CA MET A 274 -9.59 -15.49 -1.54
C MET A 274 -9.64 -16.66 -2.52
N THR A 275 -10.68 -17.49 -2.42
CA THR A 275 -10.79 -18.74 -3.19
C THR A 275 -11.50 -18.57 -4.53
N GLY A 276 -12.12 -17.40 -4.76
CA GLY A 276 -12.91 -17.13 -5.94
C GLY A 276 -12.10 -16.51 -7.10
N PRO A 277 -12.72 -16.41 -8.29
CA PRO A 277 -12.11 -15.79 -9.47
C PRO A 277 -11.84 -14.29 -9.30
N ALA A 278 -12.42 -13.65 -8.29
CA ALA A 278 -12.29 -12.22 -8.00
C ALA A 278 -10.86 -11.78 -7.68
N PHE A 279 -9.96 -12.68 -7.24
CA PHE A 279 -8.59 -12.31 -6.92
C PHE A 279 -7.81 -11.77 -8.13
N GLY A 280 -7.95 -12.41 -9.30
CA GLY A 280 -7.30 -11.94 -10.53
C GLY A 280 -7.78 -10.55 -10.95
N ASP A 281 -9.09 -10.30 -10.82
CA ASP A 281 -9.71 -9.00 -11.06
C ASP A 281 -9.25 -7.93 -10.07
N ILE A 282 -9.03 -8.30 -8.80
CA ILE A 282 -8.46 -7.42 -7.78
C ILE A 282 -7.03 -7.03 -8.15
N CYS A 283 -6.21 -8.00 -8.54
CA CYS A 283 -4.85 -7.72 -9.02
C CYS A 283 -4.88 -6.77 -10.21
N MET A 284 -5.66 -7.06 -11.25
CA MET A 284 -5.75 -6.18 -12.43
C MET A 284 -6.21 -4.75 -12.05
N GLY A 285 -7.21 -4.63 -11.18
CA GLY A 285 -7.70 -3.34 -10.72
C GLY A 285 -6.70 -2.59 -9.82
N ALA A 286 -5.86 -3.29 -9.06
CA ALA A 286 -4.79 -2.68 -8.26
C ALA A 286 -3.76 -1.93 -9.14
N MET A 287 -3.59 -2.34 -10.39
CA MET A 287 -2.76 -1.67 -11.42
C MET A 287 -3.51 -0.50 -12.02
N ALA A 288 -4.72 -0.78 -12.49
CA ALA A 288 -5.44 0.13 -13.34
C ALA A 288 -5.96 1.37 -12.58
N VAL A 289 -6.45 1.20 -11.35
CA VAL A 289 -7.14 2.29 -10.64
C VAL A 289 -6.20 3.40 -10.15
N PRO A 290 -4.99 3.13 -9.61
CA PRO A 290 -4.03 4.18 -9.30
C PRO A 290 -3.59 4.96 -10.54
N VAL A 291 -3.31 4.26 -11.64
CA VAL A 291 -2.94 4.87 -12.92
C VAL A 291 -4.07 5.77 -13.42
N ASN A 292 -5.31 5.29 -13.40
CA ASN A 292 -6.47 6.11 -13.77
C ASN A 292 -6.64 7.33 -12.86
N SER A 293 -6.41 7.17 -11.54
CA SER A 293 -6.48 8.29 -10.59
C SER A 293 -5.41 9.34 -10.88
N ALA A 294 -4.19 8.92 -11.24
CA ALA A 294 -3.10 9.81 -11.63
C ALA A 294 -3.40 10.55 -12.96
N VAL A 295 -3.85 9.82 -13.99
CA VAL A 295 -4.24 10.41 -15.29
C VAL A 295 -5.37 11.43 -15.12
N ARG A 296 -6.38 11.13 -14.28
CA ARG A 296 -7.47 12.07 -13.99
C ARG A 296 -7.00 13.28 -13.20
N GLY A 297 -6.10 13.09 -12.22
CA GLY A 297 -5.48 14.20 -11.50
C GLY A 297 -4.73 15.13 -12.45
N PHE A 298 -3.94 14.55 -13.35
CA PHE A 298 -3.21 15.29 -14.38
C PHE A 298 -4.13 16.03 -15.34
N ALA A 299 -5.18 15.38 -15.85
CA ALA A 299 -6.16 16.01 -16.74
C ALA A 299 -6.87 17.21 -16.07
N ARG A 300 -7.21 17.11 -14.78
CA ARG A 300 -7.80 18.23 -14.02
C ARG A 300 -6.80 19.36 -13.81
N ALA A 301 -5.56 19.04 -13.44
CA ALA A 301 -4.51 20.03 -13.25
C ALA A 301 -4.27 20.84 -14.54
N MET A 302 -4.24 20.16 -15.69
CA MET A 302 -4.17 20.83 -17.00
C MET A 302 -5.37 21.74 -17.22
N LYS A 303 -6.60 21.24 -17.01
CA LYS A 303 -7.83 22.04 -17.18
C LYS A 303 -7.83 23.32 -16.32
N THR A 304 -7.30 23.26 -15.11
CA THR A 304 -7.21 24.43 -14.22
C THR A 304 -6.07 25.37 -14.61
N ALA A 305 -4.95 24.85 -15.12
CA ALA A 305 -3.81 25.65 -15.54
C ALA A 305 -4.08 26.44 -16.84
N THR A 306 -4.96 25.94 -17.70
CA THR A 306 -5.30 26.55 -19.00
C THR A 306 -6.51 27.47 -18.98
N ALA A 307 -7.12 27.73 -17.82
CA ALA A 307 -8.27 28.64 -17.71
C ALA A 307 -7.93 30.13 -17.98
N GLY A 308 -6.73 30.43 -18.49
CA GLY A 308 -6.30 31.80 -18.78
C GLY A 308 -5.15 31.99 -19.78
N ASN A 309 -4.80 31.02 -20.65
CA ASN A 309 -3.78 31.23 -21.70
C ASN A 309 -4.10 30.48 -23.02
N ASP A 310 -3.79 31.15 -24.14
CA ASP A 310 -4.28 30.93 -25.52
C ASP A 310 -3.78 29.67 -26.27
N GLU A 311 -4.67 29.22 -27.18
CA GLU A 311 -4.57 28.37 -28.39
C GLU A 311 -3.67 27.11 -28.45
N PHE A 312 -2.47 27.06 -27.88
CA PHE A 312 -1.53 25.95 -28.15
C PHE A 312 -1.78 24.68 -27.31
N ILE A 313 -2.47 24.78 -26.18
CA ILE A 313 -2.73 23.65 -25.25
C ILE A 313 -4.06 22.92 -25.56
N PHE A 314 -4.83 23.41 -26.54
CA PHE A 314 -6.14 22.84 -26.90
C PHE A 314 -6.04 21.42 -27.48
N SER A 315 -4.95 21.09 -28.19
CA SER A 315 -4.76 19.76 -28.80
C SER A 315 -4.45 18.65 -27.76
N GLY A 316 -3.74 18.98 -26.67
CA GLY A 316 -3.42 18.02 -25.60
C GLY A 316 -4.57 17.81 -24.61
N GLN A 317 -5.39 18.85 -24.41
CA GLN A 317 -6.55 18.84 -23.52
C GLN A 317 -7.59 17.80 -23.96
N GLY A 318 -7.98 17.78 -25.24
CA GLY A 318 -8.96 16.83 -25.76
C GLY A 318 -8.50 15.38 -25.66
N CYS A 319 -7.21 15.12 -25.90
CA CYS A 319 -6.65 13.78 -25.87
C CYS A 319 -6.60 13.20 -24.45
N CYS A 320 -6.03 13.93 -23.48
CA CYS A 320 -5.94 13.45 -22.10
C CYS A 320 -7.30 13.34 -21.42
N LEU A 321 -8.23 14.27 -21.67
CA LEU A 321 -9.61 14.14 -21.19
C LEU A 321 -10.30 12.92 -21.81
N SER A 322 -10.21 12.73 -23.13
CA SER A 322 -10.82 11.57 -23.80
C SER A 322 -10.25 10.24 -23.32
N ILE A 323 -8.93 10.15 -23.11
CA ILE A 323 -8.29 8.97 -22.52
C ILE A 323 -8.79 8.76 -21.09
N SER A 324 -8.86 9.82 -20.28
CA SER A 324 -9.32 9.73 -18.89
C SER A 324 -10.78 9.26 -18.79
N GLU A 325 -11.66 9.71 -19.69
CA GLU A 325 -13.06 9.30 -19.75
C GLU A 325 -13.22 7.84 -20.20
N LYS A 326 -12.48 7.42 -21.23
CA LYS A 326 -12.43 6.03 -21.68
C LYS A 326 -11.87 5.09 -20.60
N MET A 327 -10.84 5.53 -19.86
CA MET A 327 -10.28 4.79 -18.74
C MET A 327 -11.24 4.76 -17.55
N LEU A 328 -11.97 5.85 -17.27
CA LEU A 328 -12.95 5.92 -16.20
C LEU A 328 -14.13 4.96 -16.42
N GLY A 329 -14.55 4.80 -17.67
CA GLY A 329 -15.53 3.80 -18.05
C GLY A 329 -15.03 2.35 -17.95
N ARG A 330 -13.71 2.10 -17.86
CA ARG A 330 -13.13 0.74 -17.88
C ARG A 330 -12.41 0.31 -16.61
N ALA A 331 -11.93 1.25 -15.81
CA ALA A 331 -11.09 1.00 -14.64
C ALA A 331 -11.36 2.02 -13.54
N ASN A 332 -12.47 1.85 -12.82
CA ASN A 332 -12.84 2.73 -11.73
C ASN A 332 -12.91 1.98 -10.40
N ARG A 333 -12.67 2.70 -9.29
CA ARG A 333 -12.71 2.11 -7.95
C ARG A 333 -14.10 1.59 -7.59
N TRP A 334 -15.16 2.13 -8.18
CA TRP A 334 -16.55 1.78 -7.89
C TRP A 334 -16.93 0.40 -8.47
N GLY A 335 -16.26 -0.02 -9.55
CA GLY A 335 -16.41 -1.34 -10.15
C GLY A 335 -16.08 -2.47 -9.20
N PHE A 336 -15.18 -2.25 -8.23
CA PHE A 336 -14.87 -3.23 -7.18
C PHE A 336 -16.08 -3.64 -6.34
N VAL A 337 -17.09 -2.78 -6.23
CA VAL A 337 -18.35 -3.15 -5.55
C VAL A 337 -19.05 -4.27 -6.32
N HIS A 338 -19.17 -4.17 -7.64
CA HIS A 338 -19.77 -5.22 -8.48
C HIS A 338 -18.88 -6.47 -8.60
N VAL A 339 -17.55 -6.33 -8.54
CA VAL A 339 -16.64 -7.48 -8.44
C VAL A 339 -16.95 -8.28 -7.18
N GLY A 340 -17.07 -7.61 -6.02
CA GLY A 340 -17.36 -8.27 -4.75
C GLY A 340 -18.79 -8.77 -4.60
N ALA A 341 -19.78 -7.95 -4.97
CA ALA A 341 -21.19 -8.24 -4.76
C ALA A 341 -21.78 -9.19 -5.83
N ARG A 342 -21.37 -9.03 -7.09
CA ARG A 342 -21.97 -9.74 -8.23
C ARG A 342 -21.03 -10.70 -8.95
N GLY A 343 -19.75 -10.77 -8.53
CA GLY A 343 -18.76 -11.66 -9.15
C GLY A 343 -18.46 -11.33 -10.62
N LYS A 344 -18.67 -10.08 -11.05
CA LYS A 344 -18.38 -9.64 -12.43
C LYS A 344 -16.88 -9.37 -12.60
N ALA A 345 -16.35 -9.63 -13.79
CA ALA A 345 -14.99 -9.25 -14.16
C ALA A 345 -14.77 -7.73 -14.02
N PHE A 346 -13.59 -7.28 -13.56
CA PHE A 346 -13.36 -5.90 -13.11
C PHE A 346 -13.65 -4.84 -14.19
N CYS A 347 -13.27 -5.08 -15.45
CA CYS A 347 -13.53 -4.14 -16.53
C CYS A 347 -15.03 -4.05 -16.88
N VAL A 348 -15.73 -5.19 -16.85
CA VAL A 348 -17.19 -5.24 -17.10
C VAL A 348 -17.93 -4.57 -15.95
N ALA A 349 -17.53 -4.87 -14.72
CA ALA A 349 -18.05 -4.27 -13.50
C ALA A 349 -17.86 -2.76 -13.49
N SER A 350 -16.66 -2.27 -13.83
CA SER A 350 -16.36 -0.84 -13.92
C SER A 350 -17.26 -0.13 -14.94
N ARG A 351 -17.45 -0.73 -16.12
CA ARG A 351 -18.30 -0.16 -17.17
C ARG A 351 -19.76 -0.09 -16.75
N ASP A 352 -20.27 -1.17 -16.17
CA ASP A 352 -21.66 -1.28 -15.71
C ASP A 352 -21.97 -0.22 -14.64
N VAL A 353 -21.12 -0.12 -13.61
CA VAL A 353 -21.26 0.90 -12.56
C VAL A 353 -21.19 2.31 -13.12
N TRP A 354 -20.25 2.58 -14.03
CA TRP A 354 -20.12 3.90 -14.63
C TRP A 354 -21.35 4.27 -15.48
N SER A 355 -21.89 3.32 -16.26
CA SER A 355 -23.13 3.55 -17.00
C SER A 355 -24.32 3.83 -16.08
N LEU A 356 -24.43 3.13 -14.94
CA LEU A 356 -25.46 3.40 -13.94
C LEU A 356 -25.33 4.81 -13.36
N PHE A 357 -24.10 5.27 -13.07
CA PHE A 357 -23.88 6.63 -12.57
C PHE A 357 -24.28 7.71 -13.58
N VAL A 358 -24.03 7.48 -14.86
CA VAL A 358 -24.46 8.39 -15.94
C VAL A 358 -25.97 8.38 -16.09
N LEU A 359 -26.60 7.21 -16.11
CA LEU A 359 -28.06 7.05 -16.22
C LEU A 359 -28.81 7.70 -15.06
N CYS A 360 -28.30 7.58 -13.83
CA CYS A 360 -28.89 8.20 -12.65
C CYS A 360 -28.49 9.67 -12.46
N GLY A 361 -27.66 10.25 -13.34
CA GLY A 361 -27.24 11.65 -13.25
C GLY A 361 -26.27 11.96 -12.09
N ILE A 362 -25.74 10.96 -11.40
CA ILE A 362 -24.84 11.14 -10.25
C ILE A 362 -23.35 11.12 -10.63
N ALA A 363 -23.01 10.99 -11.91
CA ALA A 363 -21.61 10.95 -12.36
C ALA A 363 -20.79 12.19 -11.90
N LYS A 364 -21.37 13.40 -12.01
CA LYS A 364 -20.73 14.64 -11.54
C LYS A 364 -20.56 14.68 -10.01
N LEU A 365 -21.55 14.14 -9.29
CA LEU A 365 -21.51 14.05 -7.83
C LEU A 365 -20.36 13.16 -7.37
N VAL A 366 -20.29 11.95 -7.94
CA VAL A 366 -19.24 10.97 -7.68
C VAL A 366 -17.85 11.51 -8.07
N ASP A 367 -17.78 12.34 -9.11
CA ASP A 367 -16.55 13.01 -9.55
C ASP A 367 -16.05 14.09 -8.57
N SER A 368 -16.95 14.63 -7.75
CA SER A 368 -16.69 15.65 -6.74
C SER A 368 -16.46 15.10 -5.33
N ASP A 369 -16.53 13.78 -5.15
CA ASP A 369 -16.36 13.12 -3.86
C ASP A 369 -14.96 13.34 -3.27
N LEU A 370 -14.91 13.93 -2.08
CA LEU A 370 -13.67 14.21 -1.34
C LEU A 370 -13.14 12.99 -0.58
N THR A 371 -13.89 11.88 -0.47
CA THR A 371 -13.44 10.69 0.27
C THR A 371 -12.14 10.14 -0.31
N GLY A 372 -11.97 10.19 -1.64
CA GLY A 372 -10.71 9.82 -2.28
C GLY A 372 -9.52 10.67 -1.85
N SER A 373 -9.73 11.98 -1.80
CA SER A 373 -8.72 12.95 -1.39
C SER A 373 -8.42 12.85 0.10
N PHE A 374 -9.42 12.63 0.95
CA PHE A 374 -9.24 12.31 2.37
C PHE A 374 -8.33 11.10 2.56
N CYS A 375 -8.59 9.98 1.88
CA CYS A 375 -7.77 8.77 1.97
C CYS A 375 -6.33 9.02 1.52
N PHE A 376 -6.16 9.80 0.43
CA PHE A 376 -4.84 10.13 -0.10
C PHE A 376 -4.05 11.04 0.86
N LEU A 377 -4.65 12.14 1.31
CA LEU A 377 -3.98 13.17 2.12
C LEU A 377 -3.71 12.69 3.54
N SER A 378 -4.62 11.94 4.17
CA SER A 378 -4.34 11.29 5.46
C SER A 378 -3.16 10.32 5.37
N SER A 379 -3.04 9.56 4.27
CA SER A 379 -1.90 8.67 4.03
C SER A 379 -0.60 9.43 3.82
N VAL A 380 -0.62 10.52 3.04
CA VAL A 380 0.55 11.39 2.86
C VAL A 380 0.97 12.04 4.17
N ALA A 381 0.02 12.52 4.98
CA ALA A 381 0.28 13.09 6.30
C ALA A 381 0.96 12.06 7.22
N THR A 382 0.46 10.82 7.26
CA THR A 382 1.07 9.75 8.05
C THR A 382 2.46 9.38 7.55
N GLY A 383 2.66 9.25 6.23
CA GLY A 383 3.97 9.00 5.64
C GLY A 383 4.96 10.13 5.94
N ALA A 384 4.55 11.38 5.78
CA ALA A 384 5.40 12.54 6.06
C ALA A 384 5.81 12.62 7.53
N LEU A 385 4.88 12.31 8.46
CA LEU A 385 5.19 12.23 9.89
C LEU A 385 6.16 11.09 10.22
N ALA A 386 5.98 9.91 9.61
CA ALA A 386 6.89 8.77 9.78
C ALA A 386 8.31 9.09 9.26
N SER A 387 8.39 9.72 8.10
CA SER A 387 9.64 10.22 7.50
C SER A 387 10.30 11.31 8.34
N LEU A 388 9.53 12.25 8.86
CA LEU A 388 10.03 13.31 9.74
C LEU A 388 10.72 12.72 10.97
N VAL A 389 10.11 11.76 11.64
CA VAL A 389 10.66 11.12 12.85
C VAL A 389 11.89 10.27 12.51
N ALA A 390 11.80 9.40 11.50
CA ALA A 390 12.90 8.53 11.12
C ALA A 390 14.10 9.31 10.54
N GLY A 391 13.84 10.31 9.71
CA GLY A 391 14.85 11.18 9.12
C GLY A 391 15.53 12.07 10.15
N SER A 392 14.77 12.65 11.10
CA SER A 392 15.35 13.42 12.22
C SER A 392 16.25 12.56 13.11
N TRP A 393 15.81 11.32 13.40
CA TRP A 393 16.62 10.36 14.14
C TRP A 393 17.92 10.02 13.39
N ALA A 394 17.83 9.76 12.08
CA ALA A 394 18.99 9.46 11.24
C ALA A 394 19.99 10.63 11.18
N LEU A 395 19.51 11.88 11.09
CA LEU A 395 20.35 13.08 11.16
C LEU A 395 21.04 13.25 12.53
N ALA A 396 20.34 12.92 13.62
CA ALA A 396 20.85 13.12 14.97
C ALA A 396 21.94 12.10 15.36
N MET A 397 21.84 10.86 14.87
CA MET A 397 22.72 9.76 15.28
C MET A 397 24.11 9.78 14.60
N ASN A 398 24.20 10.11 13.30
CA ASN A 398 25.48 9.99 12.56
C ASN A 398 25.70 11.14 11.56
N LYS A 399 26.50 12.16 11.92
CA LYS A 399 26.89 13.25 11.01
C LYS A 399 27.72 12.79 9.80
N GLU A 400 28.41 11.65 9.91
CA GLU A 400 29.29 11.10 8.87
C GLU A 400 28.55 10.25 7.83
N GLN A 401 27.29 9.86 8.08
CA GLN A 401 26.48 9.00 7.20
C GLN A 401 25.24 9.73 6.63
N LYS A 402 25.42 10.96 6.16
CA LYS A 402 24.32 11.75 5.56
C LYS A 402 23.67 11.06 4.35
N GLU A 403 24.42 10.25 3.60
CA GLU A 403 23.93 9.51 2.44
C GLU A 403 22.81 8.50 2.78
N LEU A 404 22.76 8.00 4.03
CA LEU A 404 21.73 7.04 4.48
C LEU A 404 20.43 7.72 4.94
N VAL A 405 20.46 9.02 5.23
CA VAL A 405 19.30 9.76 5.74
C VAL A 405 18.17 9.79 4.71
N LEU A 406 18.51 10.09 3.45
CA LEU A 406 17.52 10.23 2.39
C LEU A 406 16.80 8.91 2.07
N PRO A 407 17.50 7.76 1.88
CA PRO A 407 16.85 6.47 1.73
C PRO A 407 15.96 6.07 2.93
N VAL A 408 16.43 6.29 4.17
CA VAL A 408 15.66 5.97 5.38
C VAL A 408 14.39 6.82 5.47
N ALA A 409 14.48 8.12 5.16
CA ALA A 409 13.34 9.03 5.13
C ALA A 409 12.29 8.61 4.08
N ILE A 410 12.72 8.34 2.84
CA ILE A 410 11.84 7.86 1.76
C ILE A 410 11.18 6.54 2.17
N TYR A 411 11.94 5.63 2.78
CA TYR A 411 11.39 4.34 3.16
C TYR A 411 10.38 4.44 4.30
N ALA A 412 10.67 5.24 5.33
CA ALA A 412 9.73 5.53 6.40
C ALA A 412 8.46 6.22 5.88
N PHE A 413 8.58 7.10 4.87
CA PHE A 413 7.43 7.69 4.19
C PHE A 413 6.53 6.62 3.56
N LEU A 414 7.12 5.68 2.79
CA LEU A 414 6.37 4.61 2.14
C LEU A 414 5.68 3.69 3.15
N ILE A 415 6.37 3.34 4.25
CA ILE A 415 5.79 2.56 5.36
C ILE A 415 4.53 3.25 5.88
N GLY A 416 4.65 4.52 6.27
CA GLY A 416 3.53 5.26 6.85
C GLY A 416 2.38 5.49 5.88
N TYR A 417 2.70 5.78 4.61
CA TYR A 417 1.72 5.96 3.57
C TYR A 417 0.88 4.70 3.35
N TYR A 418 1.50 3.54 3.13
CA TYR A 418 0.77 2.30 2.85
C TYR A 418 0.02 1.77 4.07
N MET A 419 0.59 1.90 5.28
CA MET A 419 -0.09 1.55 6.54
C MET A 419 -1.41 2.30 6.69
N CYS A 420 -1.36 3.63 6.56
CA CYS A 420 -2.55 4.47 6.67
C CYS A 420 -3.56 4.18 5.55
N ARG A 421 -3.07 4.01 4.32
CA ARG A 421 -3.91 3.76 3.15
C ARG A 421 -4.64 2.42 3.17
N MET A 422 -4.04 1.42 3.81
CA MET A 422 -4.68 0.15 4.10
C MET A 422 -5.81 0.32 5.12
N MET A 423 -5.53 0.98 6.24
CA MET A 423 -6.47 1.15 7.34
C MET A 423 -7.71 1.96 6.95
N ILE A 424 -7.55 2.97 6.08
CA ILE A 424 -8.65 3.82 5.60
C ILE A 424 -9.33 3.22 4.34
N ALA A 425 -8.93 2.02 3.90
CA ALA A 425 -9.58 1.37 2.76
C ALA A 425 -11.05 1.00 3.04
N TRP A 426 -11.37 0.61 4.28
CA TRP A 426 -12.71 0.13 4.63
C TRP A 426 -13.78 1.25 4.67
N PRO A 427 -13.55 2.46 5.25
CA PRO A 427 -14.55 3.53 5.17
C PRO A 427 -14.75 4.00 3.73
N GLN A 428 -13.67 4.01 2.94
CA GLN A 428 -13.74 4.33 1.51
C GLN A 428 -14.59 3.30 0.73
N ALA A 429 -14.55 2.03 1.13
CA ALA A 429 -15.37 0.97 0.55
C ALA A 429 -16.86 1.14 0.91
N CYS A 430 -17.18 1.57 2.14
CA CYS A 430 -18.55 1.87 2.55
C CYS A 430 -19.18 2.99 1.72
N VAL A 431 -18.44 4.08 1.51
CA VAL A 431 -18.89 5.20 0.63
C VAL A 431 -19.14 4.70 -0.80
N ALA A 432 -18.29 3.79 -1.30
CA ALA A 432 -18.48 3.21 -2.62
C ALA A 432 -19.66 2.28 -2.75
N ALA A 433 -19.86 1.39 -1.78
CA ALA A 433 -21.04 0.57 -1.72
C ALA A 433 -22.32 1.43 -1.67
N TYR A 434 -22.30 2.55 -0.93
CA TYR A 434 -23.43 3.47 -0.83
C TYR A 434 -23.79 4.16 -2.16
N HIS A 435 -22.79 4.70 -2.89
CA HIS A 435 -23.04 5.28 -4.22
C HIS A 435 -23.56 4.25 -5.22
N VAL A 436 -22.97 3.04 -5.22
CA VAL A 436 -23.37 1.97 -6.15
C VAL A 436 -24.77 1.46 -5.81
N ALA A 437 -25.09 1.26 -4.53
CA ALA A 437 -26.43 0.87 -4.10
C ALA A 437 -27.48 1.93 -4.49
N TYR A 438 -27.14 3.22 -4.38
CA TYR A 438 -28.03 4.29 -4.82
C TYR A 438 -28.28 4.27 -6.33
N ALA A 439 -27.22 4.05 -7.12
CA ALA A 439 -27.33 3.96 -8.57
C ALA A 439 -28.16 2.76 -9.04
N GLU A 440 -28.13 1.66 -8.28
CA GLU A 440 -28.91 0.46 -8.59
C GLU A 440 -30.39 0.62 -8.25
N ASN A 441 -30.71 1.25 -7.12
CA ASN A 441 -32.09 1.51 -6.73
C ASN A 441 -32.22 2.85 -6.00
N PRO A 442 -32.44 3.96 -6.72
CA PRO A 442 -32.53 5.29 -6.12
C PRO A 442 -33.80 5.48 -5.27
N GLN A 443 -34.80 4.61 -5.41
CA GLN A 443 -36.04 4.64 -4.62
C GLN A 443 -35.97 3.81 -3.34
N ASN A 444 -34.84 3.15 -3.05
CA ASN A 444 -34.72 2.32 -1.87
C ASN A 444 -34.80 3.19 -0.58
N PRO A 445 -35.82 3.00 0.27
CA PRO A 445 -36.00 3.79 1.49
C PRO A 445 -34.84 3.61 2.48
N GLN A 446 -34.09 2.51 2.40
CA GLN A 446 -32.94 2.25 3.29
C GLN A 446 -31.77 3.20 3.05
N LEU A 447 -31.68 3.86 1.89
CA LEU A 447 -30.58 4.76 1.56
C LEU A 447 -30.82 6.21 2.04
N GLY A 448 -32.07 6.60 2.29
CA GLY A 448 -32.43 7.96 2.71
C GLY A 448 -32.33 9.01 1.60
N THR A 449 -32.52 10.29 1.95
CA THR A 449 -32.62 11.41 0.98
C THR A 449 -31.31 12.17 0.73
N LEU A 450 -30.19 11.74 1.33
CA LEU A 450 -28.94 12.50 1.31
C LEU A 450 -28.42 12.82 -0.10
N ILE A 451 -28.35 11.81 -0.98
CA ILE A 451 -27.91 11.99 -2.38
C ILE A 451 -28.90 12.86 -3.18
N PRO A 452 -30.23 12.59 -3.18
CA PRO A 452 -31.16 13.40 -3.96
C PRO A 452 -31.27 14.85 -3.45
N ASP A 453 -31.16 15.10 -2.15
CA ASP A 453 -31.17 16.46 -1.60
C ASP A 453 -29.95 17.26 -2.10
N HIS A 454 -28.76 16.65 -2.09
CA HIS A 454 -27.56 17.31 -2.60
C HIS A 454 -27.55 17.45 -4.13
N LEU A 455 -28.16 16.52 -4.86
CA LEU A 455 -28.34 16.66 -6.30
C LEU A 455 -29.22 17.88 -6.63
N ARG A 456 -30.28 18.12 -5.85
CA ARG A 456 -31.12 19.33 -5.97
C ARG A 456 -30.33 20.60 -5.66
N GLU A 457 -29.48 20.61 -4.63
CA GLU A 457 -28.60 21.75 -4.34
C GLU A 457 -27.64 22.05 -5.49
N LEU A 458 -27.00 21.03 -6.07
CA LEU A 458 -26.11 21.20 -7.21
C LEU A 458 -26.84 21.72 -8.45
N GLN A 459 -28.08 21.26 -8.68
CA GLN A 459 -28.92 21.74 -9.77
C GLN A 459 -29.37 23.19 -9.54
N ALA A 460 -29.73 23.56 -8.31
CA ALA A 460 -30.08 24.93 -7.95
C ALA A 460 -28.90 25.87 -8.14
N LEU A 461 -27.70 25.50 -7.68
CA LEU A 461 -26.47 26.28 -7.87
C LEU A 461 -26.09 26.44 -9.35
N ALA A 462 -26.37 25.43 -10.18
CA ALA A 462 -26.14 25.49 -11.62
C ALA A 462 -27.19 26.37 -12.34
N ALA A 463 -28.42 26.43 -11.84
CA ALA A 463 -29.48 27.29 -12.37
C ALA A 463 -29.29 28.76 -12.00
N ASP A 464 -28.69 29.03 -10.84
CA ASP A 464 -28.42 30.38 -10.33
C ASP A 464 -27.15 31.02 -10.93
N GLN A 465 -26.43 30.27 -11.79
CA GLN A 465 -25.25 30.76 -12.49
C GLN A 465 -25.73 31.47 -13.78
N PRO A 466 -25.77 32.82 -13.83
CA PRO A 466 -26.27 33.52 -15.00
C PRO A 466 -25.38 33.16 -16.20
N SER A 467 -26.01 32.79 -17.30
CA SER A 467 -25.40 32.60 -18.61
C SER A 467 -24.52 33.80 -18.95
N ARG A 468 -23.21 33.67 -18.71
CA ARG A 468 -22.23 34.73 -18.97
C ARG A 468 -21.70 34.71 -20.41
N ASP A 469 -22.48 34.15 -21.33
CA ASP A 469 -22.15 34.00 -22.75
C ASP A 469 -23.40 34.22 -23.64
N VAL A 470 -24.08 35.37 -23.52
CA VAL A 470 -24.89 35.94 -24.62
C VAL A 470 -24.87 37.46 -24.46
N GLY A 471 -24.05 38.16 -25.24
CA GLY A 471 -24.03 39.63 -25.23
C GLY A 471 -22.75 40.26 -25.76
N SER A 472 -22.31 39.88 -26.97
CA SER A 472 -21.31 40.65 -27.71
C SER A 472 -21.42 40.33 -29.21
N SER A 473 -22.56 40.68 -29.81
CA SER A 473 -22.69 40.90 -31.25
C SER A 473 -23.96 41.74 -31.42
N ASP A 474 -23.75 43.02 -31.72
CA ASP A 474 -24.67 43.98 -32.36
C ASP A 474 -24.53 45.38 -31.74
N GLN A 475 -23.38 45.99 -32.00
CA GLN A 475 -23.33 47.43 -32.31
C GLN A 475 -22.64 47.55 -33.66
N ILE A 476 -23.48 47.52 -34.69
CA ILE A 476 -23.16 48.08 -36.01
C ILE A 476 -23.36 49.60 -35.84
N ASP A 477 -22.25 50.34 -35.93
CA ASP A 477 -22.25 51.79 -36.07
C ASP A 477 -22.90 52.17 -37.41
N ASP A 478 -24.05 52.84 -37.33
CA ASP A 478 -24.56 53.76 -38.35
C ASP A 478 -24.68 55.14 -37.67
N SER A 479 -23.67 55.99 -37.83
CA SER A 479 -23.73 57.47 -37.80
C SER A 479 -22.40 58.10 -38.19
#